data_AF-A0A7L0ZV05-F1
#
_entry.id   AF-A0A7L0ZV05-F1
#
_cell.length_a   1.000
_cell.length_b   1.000
_cell.length_c   1.000
_cell.angle_alpha   90.00
_cell.angle_beta   90.00
_cell.angle_gamma   90.00
#
_symmetry.space_group_name_H-M   'P 1'
#
loop_
_entity.id
_entity.type
_entity.pdbx_description
1 polymer ?
#
loop_
_entity_poly.entity_id
_entity_poly.type
_entity_poly.pdbx_seq_one_letter_code
_entity_poly.pdbx_strand_id
1 'polypeptide(L)'
;RVRRRSAFPQVPQGEAVLLEPLEELAICKYYEKRLLDFCAVFKPAMPRSVVGTACMYFKRFYLNNSVMEYHPRIIMLTCAFLACKVDEFNVSSAQFVGNLRESPLGQEKALEQILEYELLLIQQLNFHLIVHNPYRPFEGFLIDLKTRYPVLENPEVLRKTADDFLSRVALTDAYLLFTPSQIALTAVLSSGSRAGINMERQVFSFYSYLSESLMLKKNKSTLSRLLDDMKCMKNLIKKYELPRAEEVAALKQKLEKCHAFELALNTNLKKRKGYEDDEYVAKKFKMDEEEWTDDDFVDSA
;
A
#
# COMPACT_ATOMS: atom_id res chain seq x y z
N ARG A 1 14.19 25.80 -58.55
CA ARG A 1 14.47 24.55 -57.79
C ARG A 1 13.62 24.55 -56.54
N VAL A 2 12.46 23.89 -56.59
CA VAL A 2 11.48 23.78 -55.50
C VAL A 2 11.96 22.73 -54.50
N ARG A 3 12.23 23.12 -53.24
CA ARG A 3 12.55 22.17 -52.16
C ARG A 3 11.24 21.52 -51.69
N ARG A 4 11.07 20.23 -51.99
CA ARG A 4 10.02 19.38 -51.43
C ARG A 4 10.16 19.37 -49.90
N ARG A 5 9.12 19.81 -49.19
CA ARG A 5 8.96 19.55 -47.75
C ARG A 5 8.74 18.04 -47.58
N SER A 6 9.63 17.38 -46.87
CA SER A 6 9.45 16.01 -46.40
C SER A 6 8.24 15.97 -45.46
N ALA A 7 7.22 15.22 -45.82
CA ALA A 7 6.09 14.93 -44.97
C ALA A 7 6.59 14.14 -43.75
N PHE A 8 6.37 14.68 -42.55
CA PHE A 8 6.44 13.89 -41.33
C PHE A 8 5.38 12.78 -41.43
N PRO A 9 5.71 11.51 -41.13
CA PRO A 9 4.69 10.49 -41.04
C PRO A 9 3.76 10.85 -39.89
N GLN A 10 2.49 11.13 -40.19
CA GLN A 10 1.45 11.22 -39.18
C GLN A 10 1.34 9.86 -38.51
N VAL A 11 1.70 9.80 -37.23
CA VAL A 11 1.36 8.67 -36.37
C VAL A 11 -0.18 8.68 -36.25
N PRO A 12 -0.88 7.56 -36.46
CA PRO A 12 -2.31 7.52 -36.23
C PRO A 12 -2.55 7.89 -34.77
N GLN A 13 -3.18 9.06 -34.53
CA GLN A 13 -3.72 9.42 -33.23
C GLN A 13 -4.95 8.53 -32.99
N GLY A 14 -4.72 7.26 -32.62
CA GLY A 14 -5.70 6.58 -31.79
C GLY A 14 -5.64 7.29 -30.44
N GLU A 15 -6.76 7.83 -29.96
CA GLU A 15 -6.87 8.34 -28.60
C GLU A 15 -6.42 7.21 -27.65
N ALA A 16 -5.19 7.29 -27.15
CA ALA A 16 -4.75 6.44 -26.08
C ALA A 16 -5.65 6.79 -24.89
N VAL A 17 -6.47 5.82 -24.46
CA VAL A 17 -7.43 6.01 -23.37
C VAL A 17 -6.65 5.98 -22.06
N LEU A 18 -5.88 7.04 -21.80
CA LEU A 18 -5.04 7.22 -20.62
C LEU A 18 -5.89 7.35 -19.37
N LEU A 19 -5.34 6.93 -18.24
CA LEU A 19 -5.95 7.08 -16.92
C LEU A 19 -5.74 8.48 -16.38
N GLU A 20 -6.79 9.04 -15.79
CA GLU A 20 -6.76 10.28 -15.02
C GLU A 20 -6.20 10.03 -13.61
N PRO A 21 -5.62 11.02 -12.93
CA PRO A 21 -5.02 10.83 -11.60
C PRO A 21 -5.98 10.26 -10.53
N LEU A 22 -7.28 10.60 -10.62
CA LEU A 22 -8.30 10.06 -9.71
C LEU A 22 -8.61 8.59 -10.01
N GLU A 23 -8.53 8.19 -11.28
CA GLU A 23 -8.70 6.80 -11.71
C GLU A 23 -7.50 5.95 -11.27
N GLU A 24 -6.28 6.49 -11.43
CA GLU A 24 -5.06 5.85 -10.89
C GLU A 24 -5.17 5.64 -9.39
N LEU A 25 -5.60 6.67 -8.64
CA LEU A 25 -5.80 6.57 -7.20
C LEU A 25 -6.84 5.51 -6.81
N ALA A 26 -7.93 5.38 -7.58
CA ALA A 26 -8.93 4.34 -7.36
C ALA A 26 -8.32 2.94 -7.56
N ILE A 27 -7.54 2.75 -8.62
CA ILE A 27 -6.82 1.49 -8.87
C ILE A 27 -5.84 1.20 -7.73
N CYS A 28 -5.03 2.18 -7.30
CA CYS A 28 -4.09 2.03 -6.18
C CYS A 28 -4.82 1.61 -4.89
N LYS A 29 -5.94 2.25 -4.54
CA LYS A 29 -6.74 1.87 -3.35
C LYS A 29 -7.25 0.43 -3.43
N TYR A 30 -7.68 -0.01 -4.62
CA TYR A 30 -8.12 -1.39 -4.82
C TYR A 30 -6.97 -2.38 -4.61
N TYR A 31 -5.81 -2.15 -5.23
CA TYR A 31 -4.66 -3.04 -5.09
C TYR A 31 -4.02 -2.99 -3.70
N GLU A 32 -4.07 -1.85 -3.01
CA GLU A 32 -3.66 -1.76 -1.61
C GLU A 32 -4.58 -2.59 -0.71
N LYS A 33 -5.90 -2.57 -0.96
CA LYS A 33 -6.83 -3.44 -0.24
C LYS A 33 -6.52 -4.92 -0.51
N ARG A 34 -6.25 -5.28 -1.77
CA ARG A 34 -5.83 -6.64 -2.14
C ARG A 34 -4.50 -7.06 -1.52
N LEU A 35 -3.55 -6.13 -1.36
CA LEU A 35 -2.29 -6.39 -0.68
C LEU A 35 -2.55 -6.86 0.76
N LEU A 36 -3.41 -6.12 1.48
CA LEU A 36 -3.79 -6.48 2.83
C LEU A 36 -4.49 -7.84 2.89
N ASP A 37 -5.41 -8.11 1.95
CA ASP A 37 -6.14 -9.38 1.90
C ASP A 37 -5.20 -10.55 1.59
N PHE A 38 -4.27 -10.40 0.64
CA PHE A 38 -3.20 -11.37 0.36
C PHE A 38 -2.34 -11.64 1.59
N CYS A 39 -1.87 -10.60 2.27
CA CYS A 39 -1.07 -10.72 3.49
C CYS A 39 -1.84 -11.37 4.65
N ALA A 40 -3.16 -11.15 4.75
CA ALA A 40 -4.00 -11.69 5.82
C ALA A 40 -4.17 -13.22 5.73
N VAL A 41 -4.26 -13.76 4.51
CA VAL A 41 -4.41 -15.21 4.28
C VAL A 41 -3.08 -15.94 4.09
N PHE A 42 -1.97 -15.19 4.05
CA PHE A 42 -0.63 -15.71 3.76
C PHE A 42 -0.18 -16.80 4.75
N LYS A 43 0.45 -17.84 4.22
CA LYS A 43 1.03 -18.98 4.95
C LYS A 43 2.52 -19.10 4.61
N PRO A 44 3.42 -19.03 5.60
CA PRO A 44 3.21 -18.89 7.04
C PRO A 44 2.63 -17.53 7.45
N ALA A 45 2.04 -17.41 8.64
CA ALA A 45 1.37 -16.18 9.06
C ALA A 45 2.31 -14.96 9.01
N MET A 46 1.94 -13.95 8.21
CA MET A 46 2.78 -12.77 7.99
C MET A 46 2.70 -11.80 9.19
N PRO A 47 3.85 -11.39 9.77
CA PRO A 47 3.86 -10.41 10.85
C PRO A 47 3.31 -9.05 10.40
N ARG A 48 2.62 -8.34 11.31
CA ARG A 48 2.02 -7.03 11.00
C ARG A 48 3.03 -5.98 10.53
N SER A 49 4.27 -6.04 11.01
CA SER A 49 5.34 -5.13 10.56
C SER A 49 5.61 -5.29 9.06
N VAL A 50 5.73 -6.54 8.60
CA VAL A 50 5.95 -6.88 7.18
C VAL A 50 4.81 -6.33 6.32
N VAL A 51 3.56 -6.54 6.75
CA VAL A 51 2.38 -6.03 6.03
C VAL A 51 2.39 -4.51 5.94
N GLY A 52 2.70 -3.83 7.06
CA GLY A 52 2.78 -2.37 7.09
C GLY A 52 3.92 -1.82 6.23
N THR A 53 5.07 -2.49 6.21
CA THR A 53 6.22 -2.18 5.34
C THR A 53 5.83 -2.33 3.86
N ALA A 54 5.17 -3.44 3.48
CA ALA A 54 4.70 -3.66 2.12
C ALA A 54 3.71 -2.59 1.65
N CYS A 55 2.75 -2.21 2.50
CA CYS A 55 1.80 -1.13 2.18
C CYS A 55 2.50 0.21 2.00
N MET A 56 3.49 0.52 2.84
CA MET A 56 4.26 1.75 2.72
C MET A 56 5.09 1.78 1.44
N TYR A 57 5.68 0.66 1.02
CA TYR A 57 6.37 0.56 -0.26
C TYR A 57 5.43 0.80 -1.43
N PHE A 58 4.25 0.17 -1.42
CA PHE A 58 3.26 0.34 -2.47
C PHE A 58 2.83 1.80 -2.62
N LYS A 59 2.52 2.47 -1.50
CA LYS A 59 2.19 3.90 -1.49
C LYS A 59 3.33 4.77 -2.01
N ARG A 60 4.57 4.55 -1.53
CA ARG A 60 5.74 5.33 -1.96
C ARG A 60 6.05 5.15 -3.45
N PHE A 61 5.87 3.95 -3.98
CA PHE A 61 6.09 3.65 -5.39
C PHE A 61 5.13 4.47 -6.28
N TYR A 62 3.82 4.37 -6.02
CA TYR A 62 2.80 5.06 -6.84
C TYR A 62 2.62 6.55 -6.53
N LEU A 63 3.38 7.12 -5.59
CA LEU A 63 3.49 8.57 -5.47
C LEU A 63 4.26 9.20 -6.65
N ASN A 64 5.21 8.46 -7.22
CA ASN A 64 6.11 8.98 -8.25
C ASN A 64 6.06 8.19 -9.57
N ASN A 65 5.31 7.09 -9.62
CA ASN A 65 5.20 6.20 -10.77
C ASN A 65 3.73 6.01 -11.14
N SER A 66 3.44 5.83 -12.43
CA SER A 66 2.07 5.61 -12.91
C SER A 66 1.70 4.13 -12.94
N VAL A 67 0.43 3.83 -12.63
CA VAL A 67 -0.12 2.47 -12.81
C VAL A 67 -0.14 2.03 -14.28
N MET A 68 -0.11 2.98 -15.22
CA MET A 68 -0.07 2.70 -16.65
C MET A 68 1.29 2.14 -17.10
N GLU A 69 2.37 2.53 -16.42
CA GLU A 69 3.73 2.06 -16.74
C GLU A 69 4.04 0.76 -16.00
N TYR A 70 3.63 0.66 -14.73
CA TYR A 70 3.89 -0.50 -13.89
C TYR A 70 2.59 -1.08 -13.37
N HIS A 71 2.31 -2.33 -13.70
CA HIS A 71 1.04 -2.94 -13.31
C HIS A 71 0.97 -3.15 -11.78
N PRO A 72 -0.05 -2.63 -11.09
CA PRO A 72 -0.16 -2.64 -9.63
C PRO A 72 -0.27 -4.03 -9.03
N ARG A 73 -0.75 -5.04 -9.78
CA ARG A 73 -0.70 -6.44 -9.33
C ARG A 73 0.73 -6.90 -9.06
N ILE A 74 1.64 -6.64 -10.00
CA ILE A 74 3.02 -7.12 -9.93
C ILE A 74 3.75 -6.35 -8.83
N ILE A 75 3.65 -5.02 -8.85
CA ILE A 75 4.29 -4.16 -7.83
C ILE A 75 3.77 -4.47 -6.42
N MET A 76 2.48 -4.78 -6.26
CA MET A 76 1.92 -5.24 -4.98
C MET A 76 2.64 -6.49 -4.46
N LEU A 77 2.79 -7.51 -5.30
CA LEU A 77 3.49 -8.74 -4.92
C LEU A 77 4.98 -8.50 -4.67
N THR A 78 5.63 -7.66 -5.49
CA THR A 78 7.03 -7.26 -5.30
C THR A 78 7.22 -6.51 -3.98
N CYS A 79 6.29 -5.63 -3.60
CA CYS A 79 6.31 -4.93 -2.32
C CYS A 79 6.23 -5.89 -1.14
N ALA A 80 5.30 -6.86 -1.18
CA ALA A 80 5.20 -7.89 -0.16
C ALA A 80 6.45 -8.77 -0.09
N PHE A 81 6.98 -9.19 -1.25
CA PHE A 81 8.19 -10.01 -1.31
C PHE A 81 9.43 -9.30 -0.78
N LEU A 82 9.63 -8.03 -1.15
CA LEU A 82 10.73 -7.21 -0.65
C LEU A 82 10.58 -6.94 0.86
N ALA A 83 9.36 -6.67 1.33
CA ALA A 83 9.09 -6.47 2.75
C ALA A 83 9.45 -7.72 3.57
N CYS A 84 9.13 -8.93 3.10
CA CYS A 84 9.53 -10.18 3.76
C CYS A 84 11.05 -10.25 3.97
N LYS A 85 11.83 -9.82 2.96
CA LYS A 85 13.29 -9.83 3.04
C LYS A 85 13.85 -8.77 3.98
N VAL A 86 13.32 -7.55 3.91
CA VAL A 86 13.80 -6.42 4.72
C VAL A 86 13.50 -6.60 6.21
N ASP A 87 12.33 -7.15 6.54
CA ASP A 87 11.91 -7.41 7.92
C ASP A 87 12.39 -8.79 8.44
N GLU A 88 13.27 -9.49 7.71
CA GLU A 88 13.82 -10.82 8.06
C GLU A 88 12.73 -11.89 8.32
N PHE A 89 11.61 -11.80 7.59
CA PHE A 89 10.59 -12.83 7.59
C PHE A 89 10.97 -13.95 6.60
N ASN A 90 11.57 -15.01 7.16
CA ASN A 90 12.16 -16.11 6.41
C ASN A 90 11.13 -16.96 5.66
N VAL A 91 10.83 -16.58 4.43
CA VAL A 91 9.98 -17.31 3.49
C VAL A 91 10.72 -17.50 2.18
N SER A 92 10.75 -18.72 1.66
CA SER A 92 11.37 -18.98 0.35
C SER A 92 10.52 -18.42 -0.79
N SER A 93 11.13 -18.14 -1.94
CA SER A 93 10.43 -17.66 -3.14
C SER A 93 9.29 -18.58 -3.57
N ALA A 94 9.53 -19.90 -3.55
CA ALA A 94 8.53 -20.92 -3.86
C ALA A 94 7.35 -20.90 -2.87
N GLN A 95 7.61 -20.74 -1.57
CA GLN A 95 6.55 -20.60 -0.57
C GLN A 95 5.77 -19.31 -0.76
N PHE A 96 6.43 -18.20 -1.13
CA PHE A 96 5.76 -16.94 -1.36
C PHE A 96 4.74 -17.04 -2.50
N VAL A 97 5.16 -17.51 -3.68
CA VAL A 97 4.24 -17.65 -4.82
C VAL A 97 3.25 -18.80 -4.66
N GLY A 98 3.56 -19.79 -3.82
CA GLY A 98 2.62 -20.84 -3.42
C GLY A 98 1.37 -20.33 -2.70
N ASN A 99 1.36 -19.07 -2.23
CA ASN A 99 0.17 -18.41 -1.67
C ASN A 99 -0.73 -17.79 -2.74
N LEU A 100 -0.31 -17.75 -4.00
CA LEU A 100 -1.14 -17.29 -5.11
C LEU A 100 -2.07 -18.43 -5.53
N ARG A 101 -3.36 -18.10 -5.68
CA ARG A 101 -4.39 -19.01 -6.21
C ARG A 101 -4.28 -19.11 -7.74
N GLU A 102 -3.12 -19.57 -8.22
CA GLU A 102 -2.80 -19.70 -9.63
C GLU A 102 -2.27 -21.11 -9.93
N SER A 103 -2.31 -21.49 -11.21
CA SER A 103 -1.62 -22.70 -11.66
C SER A 103 -0.11 -22.63 -11.35
N PRO A 104 0.60 -23.77 -11.23
CA PRO A 104 2.05 -23.77 -10.97
C PRO A 104 2.85 -22.94 -11.99
N LEU A 105 2.40 -22.91 -13.25
CA LEU A 105 2.97 -22.08 -14.31
C LEU A 105 2.71 -20.58 -14.08
N GLY A 106 1.54 -20.22 -13.56
CA GLY A 106 1.23 -18.84 -13.16
C GLY A 106 2.11 -18.38 -11.99
N GLN A 107 2.26 -19.24 -10.98
CA GLN A 107 3.14 -18.97 -9.83
C GLN A 107 4.61 -18.76 -10.25
N GLU A 108 5.12 -19.56 -11.19
CA GLU A 108 6.47 -19.41 -11.73
C GLU A 108 6.62 -18.08 -12.49
N LYS A 109 5.66 -17.74 -13.36
CA LYS A 109 5.65 -16.44 -14.06
C LYS A 109 5.58 -15.25 -13.09
N ALA A 110 4.74 -15.33 -12.07
CA ALA A 110 4.62 -14.30 -11.05
C ALA A 110 5.95 -14.13 -10.30
N LEU A 111 6.65 -15.23 -10.01
CA LEU A 111 7.98 -15.18 -9.41
C LEU A 111 8.99 -14.50 -10.33
N GLU A 112 9.03 -14.86 -11.61
CA GLU A 112 9.90 -14.22 -12.61
C GLU A 112 9.68 -12.70 -12.64
N GLN A 113 8.42 -12.26 -12.68
CA GLN A 113 8.05 -10.85 -12.65
C GLN A 113 8.47 -10.18 -11.33
N ILE A 114 8.21 -10.80 -10.18
CA ILE A 114 8.61 -10.25 -8.88
C ILE A 114 10.11 -9.97 -8.83
N LEU A 115 10.92 -10.90 -9.34
CA LEU A 115 12.38 -10.77 -9.37
C LEU A 115 12.85 -9.68 -10.36
N GLU A 116 12.19 -9.54 -11.51
CA GLU A 116 12.47 -8.47 -12.47
C GLU A 116 12.21 -7.08 -11.88
N TYR A 117 11.08 -6.91 -11.18
CA TYR A 117 10.67 -5.64 -10.59
C TYR A 117 11.33 -5.33 -9.24
N GLU A 118 12.06 -6.26 -8.64
CA GLU A 118 12.65 -6.07 -7.32
C GLU A 118 13.64 -4.91 -7.27
N LEU A 119 14.60 -4.89 -8.18
CA LEU A 119 15.61 -3.83 -8.22
C LEU A 119 14.97 -2.48 -8.54
N LEU A 120 14.00 -2.46 -9.46
CA LEU A 120 13.24 -1.27 -9.81
C LEU A 120 12.51 -0.71 -8.57
N LEU A 121 11.84 -1.56 -7.79
CA LEU A 121 11.17 -1.14 -6.56
C LEU A 121 12.17 -0.49 -5.59
N ILE A 122 13.32 -1.11 -5.35
CA ILE A 122 14.35 -0.56 -4.45
C ILE A 122 14.84 0.81 -4.92
N GLN A 123 15.05 0.98 -6.23
CA GLN A 123 15.43 2.26 -6.83
C GLN A 123 14.35 3.33 -6.66
N GLN A 124 13.09 3.00 -6.92
CA GLN A 124 11.96 3.91 -6.77
C GLN A 124 11.66 4.29 -5.31
N LEU A 125 12.09 3.46 -4.35
CA LEU A 125 12.08 3.77 -2.92
C LEU A 125 13.29 4.58 -2.46
N ASN A 126 14.16 5.01 -3.39
CA ASN A 126 15.42 5.71 -3.12
C ASN A 126 16.32 4.96 -2.12
N PHE A 127 16.28 3.62 -2.11
CA PHE A 127 17.00 2.76 -1.17
C PHE A 127 16.63 3.00 0.32
N HIS A 128 15.51 3.69 0.60
CA HIS A 128 15.00 3.92 1.95
C HIS A 128 14.08 2.79 2.40
N LEU A 129 14.67 1.61 2.62
CA LEU A 129 13.94 0.36 2.92
C LEU A 129 13.42 0.28 4.38
N ILE A 130 14.02 1.01 5.32
CA ILE A 130 13.56 0.96 6.71
C ILE A 130 12.25 1.74 6.85
N VAL A 131 11.17 1.03 7.20
CA VAL A 131 9.86 1.59 7.49
C VAL A 131 9.53 1.43 8.97
N HIS A 132 9.26 2.56 9.64
CA HIS A 132 8.80 2.55 11.02
C HIS A 132 7.28 2.39 11.06
N ASN A 133 6.81 1.24 11.56
CA ASN A 133 5.38 0.92 11.66
C ASN A 133 4.76 1.36 13.01
N PRO A 134 3.44 1.67 13.07
CA PRO A 134 2.79 2.14 14.30
C PRO A 134 2.59 1.06 15.37
N TYR A 135 2.81 -0.22 15.06
CA TYR A 135 2.56 -1.33 15.99
C TYR A 135 3.51 -1.32 17.20
N ARG A 136 4.78 -0.99 17.01
CA ARG A 136 5.76 -0.90 18.11
C ARG A 136 5.45 0.25 19.09
N PRO A 137 5.23 1.51 18.64
CA PRO A 137 4.82 2.57 19.55
C PRO A 137 3.44 2.29 20.17
N PHE A 138 2.55 1.59 19.47
CA PHE A 138 1.25 1.16 20.01
C PHE A 138 1.41 0.27 21.25
N GLU A 139 2.25 -0.77 21.20
CA GLU A 139 2.55 -1.58 22.39
C GLU A 139 3.18 -0.74 23.52
N GLY A 140 4.07 0.19 23.16
CA GLY A 140 4.67 1.12 24.11
C GLY A 140 3.61 1.94 24.86
N PHE A 141 2.64 2.52 24.15
CA PHE A 141 1.55 3.28 24.77
C PHE A 141 0.62 2.40 25.62
N LEU A 142 0.37 1.14 25.23
CA LEU A 142 -0.42 0.23 26.07
C LEU A 142 0.29 -0.12 27.37
N ILE A 143 1.60 -0.40 27.35
CA ILE A 143 2.41 -0.63 28.56
C ILE A 143 2.40 0.62 29.44
N ASP A 144 2.51 1.79 28.83
CA ASP A 144 2.51 3.06 29.52
C ASP A 144 1.18 3.35 30.22
N LEU A 145 0.05 3.05 29.57
CA LEU A 145 -1.28 3.16 30.19
C LEU A 145 -1.45 2.18 31.36
N LYS A 146 -0.99 0.93 31.21
CA LYS A 146 -1.05 -0.07 32.30
C LYS A 146 -0.26 0.36 33.54
N THR A 147 0.87 1.04 33.35
CA THR A 147 1.78 1.41 34.44
C THR A 147 1.45 2.76 35.07
N ARG A 148 1.11 3.76 34.25
CA ARG A 148 0.91 5.15 34.70
C ARG A 148 -0.54 5.57 34.83
N TYR A 149 -1.49 4.76 34.38
CA TYR A 149 -2.91 5.08 34.43
C TYR A 149 -3.74 3.93 35.04
N PRO A 150 -3.58 3.65 36.36
CA PRO A 150 -4.24 2.54 37.05
C PRO A 150 -5.77 2.68 37.16
N VAL A 151 -6.34 3.84 36.78
CA VAL A 151 -7.79 4.05 36.68
C VAL A 151 -8.41 3.21 35.56
N LEU A 152 -7.62 2.83 34.55
CA LEU A 152 -8.04 1.93 33.49
C LEU A 152 -7.75 0.49 33.90
N GLU A 153 -8.75 -0.21 34.46
CA GLU A 153 -8.59 -1.56 35.02
C GLU A 153 -8.07 -2.59 34.00
N ASN A 154 -8.48 -2.49 32.73
CA ASN A 154 -7.99 -3.38 31.68
C ASN A 154 -7.77 -2.65 30.33
N PRO A 155 -6.53 -2.17 30.06
CA PRO A 155 -6.20 -1.55 28.78
C PRO A 155 -6.27 -2.49 27.57
N GLU A 156 -6.29 -3.81 27.76
CA GLU A 156 -6.42 -4.79 26.67
C GLU A 156 -7.77 -4.68 25.94
N VAL A 157 -8.81 -4.15 26.61
CA VAL A 157 -10.11 -3.87 25.98
C VAL A 157 -9.98 -2.88 24.82
N LEU A 158 -8.97 -1.99 24.88
CA LEU A 158 -8.71 -1.02 23.81
C LEU A 158 -8.06 -1.65 22.59
N ARG A 159 -7.38 -2.80 22.74
CA ARG A 159 -6.53 -3.40 21.70
C ARG A 159 -7.31 -3.70 20.43
N LYS A 160 -8.44 -4.39 20.54
CA LYS A 160 -9.27 -4.75 19.38
C LYS A 160 -9.75 -3.50 18.62
N THR A 161 -10.28 -2.52 19.34
CA THR A 161 -10.77 -1.28 18.72
C THR A 161 -9.64 -0.45 18.12
N ALA A 162 -8.44 -0.51 18.72
CA ALA A 162 -7.26 0.22 18.23
C ALA A 162 -6.67 -0.46 16.99
N ASP A 163 -6.65 -1.80 16.96
CA ASP A 163 -6.28 -2.58 15.79
C ASP A 163 -7.22 -2.31 14.61
N ASP A 164 -8.53 -2.22 14.86
CA ASP A 164 -9.51 -1.82 13.84
C ASP A 164 -9.23 -0.41 13.33
N PHE A 165 -8.84 0.51 14.22
CA PHE A 165 -8.45 1.87 13.83
C PHE A 165 -7.16 1.86 13.00
N LEU A 166 -6.12 1.14 13.42
CA LEU A 166 -4.85 1.03 12.71
C LEU A 166 -5.04 0.44 11.31
N SER A 167 -5.87 -0.60 11.18
CA SER A 167 -6.23 -1.20 9.89
C SER A 167 -6.89 -0.18 8.95
N ARG A 168 -7.77 0.67 9.47
CA ARG A 168 -8.41 1.74 8.69
C ARG A 168 -7.45 2.87 8.34
N VAL A 169 -6.53 3.23 9.24
CA VAL A 169 -5.50 4.25 8.98
C VAL A 169 -4.56 3.80 7.88
N ALA A 170 -4.16 2.52 7.86
CA ALA A 170 -3.23 1.97 6.88
C ALA A 170 -3.71 2.21 5.44
N LEU A 171 -5.03 2.11 5.19
CA LEU A 171 -5.65 2.36 3.89
C LEU A 171 -5.61 3.83 3.44
N THR A 172 -5.30 4.76 4.33
CA THR A 172 -5.25 6.21 4.03
C THR A 172 -3.82 6.68 3.85
N ASP A 173 -3.64 7.93 3.41
CA ASP A 173 -2.31 8.54 3.27
C ASP A 173 -1.68 8.94 4.61
N ALA A 174 -2.32 8.61 5.73
CA ALA A 174 -1.81 8.94 7.05
C ALA A 174 -0.40 8.39 7.34
N TYR A 175 -0.04 7.22 6.77
CA TYR A 175 1.30 6.66 6.90
C TYR A 175 2.39 7.54 6.27
N LEU A 176 2.03 8.34 5.26
CA LEU A 176 2.92 9.29 4.59
C LEU A 176 2.95 10.66 5.30
N LEU A 177 1.86 11.01 5.99
CA LEU A 177 1.64 12.36 6.55
C LEU A 177 2.00 12.48 8.04
N PHE A 178 1.90 11.40 8.82
CA PHE A 178 2.07 11.45 10.27
C PHE A 178 3.11 10.44 10.77
N THR A 179 3.70 10.74 11.92
CA THR A 179 4.66 9.82 12.53
C THR A 179 3.97 8.57 13.09
N PRO A 180 4.66 7.42 13.14
CA PRO A 180 4.09 6.17 13.68
C PRO A 180 3.61 6.31 15.12
N SER A 181 4.29 7.13 15.94
CA SER A 181 3.87 7.42 17.31
C SER A 181 2.58 8.24 17.37
N GLN A 182 2.39 9.22 16.49
CA GLN A 182 1.13 9.97 16.41
C GLN A 182 -0.02 9.06 15.97
N ILE A 183 0.20 8.18 14.99
CA ILE A 183 -0.79 7.21 14.53
C ILE A 183 -1.19 6.26 15.67
N ALA A 184 -0.20 5.66 16.34
CA ALA A 184 -0.40 4.75 17.46
C ALA A 184 -1.16 5.42 18.62
N LEU A 185 -0.75 6.62 19.01
CA LEU A 185 -1.42 7.39 20.05
C LEU A 185 -2.88 7.70 19.66
N THR A 186 -3.10 8.09 18.40
CA THR A 186 -4.46 8.35 17.90
C THR A 186 -5.33 7.11 17.95
N ALA A 187 -4.78 5.94 17.63
CA ALA A 187 -5.49 4.67 17.73
C ALA A 187 -5.94 4.39 19.18
N VAL A 188 -5.02 4.46 20.13
CA VAL A 188 -5.30 4.24 21.56
C VAL A 188 -6.38 5.20 22.08
N LEU A 189 -6.21 6.50 21.81
CA LEU A 189 -7.12 7.55 22.28
C LEU A 189 -8.50 7.47 21.62
N SER A 190 -8.56 7.09 20.33
CA SER A 190 -9.82 6.90 19.62
C SER A 190 -10.58 5.67 20.12
N SER A 191 -9.87 4.62 20.52
CA SER A 191 -10.46 3.41 21.10
C SER A 191 -11.03 3.65 22.48
N GLY A 192 -10.33 4.43 23.33
CA GLY A 192 -10.86 4.82 24.63
C GLY A 192 -12.19 5.57 24.52
N SER A 193 -12.33 6.41 23.48
CA SER A 193 -13.57 7.14 23.21
C SER A 193 -14.74 6.23 22.82
N ARG A 194 -14.49 5.18 22.01
CA ARG A 194 -15.54 4.23 21.56
C ARG A 194 -15.93 3.19 22.60
N ALA A 195 -15.03 2.83 23.52
CA ALA A 195 -15.27 1.84 24.57
C ALA A 195 -16.15 2.32 25.74
N GLY A 196 -16.77 3.52 25.66
CA GLY A 196 -17.78 3.97 26.62
C GLY A 196 -17.25 4.38 28.00
N ILE A 197 -15.95 4.63 28.16
CA ILE A 197 -15.35 5.06 29.43
C ILE A 197 -15.73 6.53 29.74
N ASN A 198 -16.98 6.88 30.04
CA ASN A 198 -17.49 8.23 30.45
C ASN A 198 -16.86 9.49 29.81
N MET A 199 -17.44 9.98 28.71
CA MET A 199 -17.00 11.12 27.86
C MET A 199 -16.50 12.39 28.58
N GLU A 200 -17.12 12.84 29.67
CA GLU A 200 -16.67 14.06 30.39
C GLU A 200 -15.42 13.82 31.23
N ARG A 201 -15.27 12.61 31.78
CA ARG A 201 -14.04 12.18 32.43
C ARG A 201 -12.97 11.84 31.39
N GLN A 202 -13.30 11.56 30.10
CA GLN A 202 -12.35 11.23 29.01
C GLN A 202 -11.53 12.40 28.48
N VAL A 203 -12.18 13.52 28.14
CA VAL A 203 -11.44 14.68 27.65
C VAL A 203 -10.51 15.16 28.75
N PHE A 204 -10.99 15.18 30.00
CA PHE A 204 -10.17 15.52 31.15
C PHE A 204 -9.07 14.47 31.43
N SER A 205 -9.38 13.17 31.37
CA SER A 205 -8.45 12.06 31.66
C SER A 205 -7.35 11.89 30.61
N PHE A 206 -7.68 11.96 29.32
CA PHE A 206 -6.66 11.83 28.28
C PHE A 206 -5.90 13.13 28.07
N TYR A 207 -6.54 14.29 28.25
CA TYR A 207 -5.78 15.54 28.37
C TYR A 207 -4.91 15.52 29.63
N SER A 208 -5.34 14.93 30.74
CA SER A 208 -4.50 14.64 31.91
C SER A 208 -3.38 13.67 31.56
N TYR A 209 -3.60 12.58 30.83
CA TYR A 209 -2.53 11.66 30.40
C TYR A 209 -1.51 12.37 29.48
N LEU A 210 -1.99 13.10 28.47
CA LEU A 210 -1.14 13.89 27.58
C LEU A 210 -0.39 15.01 28.33
N SER A 211 -1.03 15.63 29.31
CA SER A 211 -0.47 16.78 30.01
C SER A 211 0.42 16.39 31.21
N GLU A 212 0.05 15.35 31.96
CA GLU A 212 0.71 14.82 33.17
C GLU A 212 1.73 13.73 32.81
N SER A 213 1.31 12.67 32.14
CA SER A 213 2.19 11.53 31.83
C SER A 213 3.19 11.87 30.72
N LEU A 214 2.77 12.62 29.69
CA LEU A 214 3.67 13.08 28.63
C LEU A 214 4.27 14.48 28.91
N MET A 215 4.05 15.03 30.10
CA MET A 215 4.62 16.32 30.55
C MET A 215 4.32 17.51 29.63
N LEU A 216 3.30 17.44 28.79
CA LEU A 216 2.94 18.49 27.83
C LEU A 216 2.24 19.69 28.49
N LYS A 217 1.99 19.68 29.81
CA LYS A 217 1.46 20.85 30.56
C LYS A 217 2.26 22.13 30.32
N LYS A 218 3.59 22.02 30.11
CA LYS A 218 4.48 23.17 29.88
C LYS A 218 4.47 23.67 28.43
N ASN A 219 4.09 22.84 27.46
CA ASN A 219 4.14 23.13 26.01
C ASN A 219 2.75 23.06 25.38
N LYS A 220 1.87 24.00 25.75
CA LYS A 220 0.48 24.08 25.25
C LYS A 220 0.38 24.13 23.72
N SER A 221 1.33 24.76 23.04
CA SER A 221 1.36 24.84 21.57
C SER A 221 1.57 23.47 20.92
N THR A 222 2.49 22.66 21.45
CA THR A 222 2.74 21.29 20.99
C THR A 222 1.53 20.39 21.22
N LEU A 223 0.87 20.53 22.37
CA LEU A 223 -0.35 19.79 22.68
C LEU A 223 -1.49 20.14 21.72
N SER A 224 -1.68 21.43 21.40
CA SER A 224 -2.69 21.85 20.41
C SER A 224 -2.42 21.23 19.05
N ARG A 225 -1.18 21.31 18.55
CA ARG A 225 -0.80 20.71 17.26
C ARG A 225 -1.06 19.21 17.22
N LEU A 226 -0.73 18.49 18.30
CA LEU A 226 -1.00 17.06 18.39
C LEU A 226 -2.50 16.75 18.31
N LEU A 227 -3.35 17.52 18.99
CA LEU A 227 -4.79 17.36 18.92
C LEU A 227 -5.36 17.68 17.52
N ASP A 228 -4.78 18.68 16.85
CA ASP A 228 -5.14 19.03 15.47
C ASP A 228 -4.74 17.89 14.50
N ASP A 229 -3.52 17.35 14.62
CA ASP A 229 -3.05 16.21 13.83
C ASP A 229 -3.94 14.98 14.02
N MET A 230 -4.33 14.70 15.27
CA MET A 230 -5.29 13.63 15.60
C MET A 230 -6.65 13.83 14.93
N LYS A 231 -7.14 15.08 14.89
CA LYS A 231 -8.40 15.42 14.23
C LYS A 231 -8.28 15.26 12.72
N CYS A 232 -7.16 15.68 12.13
CA CYS A 232 -6.85 15.48 10.72
C CYS A 232 -6.84 13.99 10.34
N MET A 233 -6.13 13.15 11.10
CA MET A 233 -6.13 11.69 10.90
C MET A 233 -7.54 11.09 10.96
N LYS A 234 -8.34 11.46 11.97
CA LYS A 234 -9.75 11.01 12.07
C LYS A 234 -10.58 11.45 10.87
N ASN A 235 -10.34 12.63 10.33
CA ASN A 235 -11.05 13.12 9.14
C ASN A 235 -10.63 12.38 7.87
N LEU A 236 -9.35 12.03 7.70
CA LEU A 236 -8.88 11.20 6.58
C LEU A 236 -9.60 9.86 6.56
N ILE A 237 -9.67 9.19 7.71
CA ILE A 237 -10.36 7.89 7.85
C ILE A 237 -11.87 8.01 7.56
N LYS A 238 -12.50 9.14 7.93
CA LYS A 238 -13.93 9.37 7.67
C LYS A 238 -14.24 9.63 6.20
N LYS A 239 -13.34 10.30 5.48
CA LYS A 239 -13.47 10.62 4.06
C LYS A 239 -12.97 9.50 3.15
N TYR A 240 -12.34 8.48 3.71
CA TYR A 240 -11.84 7.36 2.93
C TYR A 240 -13.01 6.55 2.38
N GLU A 241 -13.11 6.53 1.06
CA GLU A 241 -14.06 5.71 0.31
C GLU A 241 -13.28 4.68 -0.51
N LEU A 242 -13.69 3.42 -0.38
CA LEU A 242 -13.21 2.32 -1.22
C LEU A 242 -13.91 2.43 -2.57
N PRO A 243 -13.19 2.32 -3.70
CA PRO A 243 -13.81 2.34 -5.02
C PRO A 243 -14.80 1.17 -5.20
N ARG A 244 -15.85 1.40 -5.98
CA ARG A 244 -16.89 0.38 -6.23
C ARG A 244 -16.36 -0.70 -7.17
N ALA A 245 -16.81 -1.95 -7.01
CA ALA A 245 -16.34 -3.07 -7.84
C ALA A 245 -16.57 -2.83 -9.35
N GLU A 246 -17.73 -2.30 -9.73
CA GLU A 246 -18.07 -1.96 -11.13
C GLU A 246 -17.13 -0.91 -11.72
N GLU A 247 -16.80 0.11 -10.94
CA GLU A 247 -15.86 1.17 -11.32
C GLU A 247 -14.46 0.60 -11.51
N VAL A 248 -13.99 -0.20 -10.55
CA VAL A 248 -12.68 -0.88 -10.63
C VAL A 248 -12.61 -1.80 -11.84
N ALA A 249 -13.68 -2.54 -12.16
CA ALA A 249 -13.70 -3.43 -13.32
C ALA A 249 -13.53 -2.65 -14.64
N ALA A 250 -14.23 -1.52 -14.78
CA ALA A 250 -14.06 -0.64 -15.93
C ALA A 250 -12.63 -0.05 -16.02
N LEU A 251 -12.09 0.37 -14.88
CA LEU A 251 -10.73 0.93 -14.79
C LEU A 251 -9.65 -0.12 -15.10
N LYS A 252 -9.80 -1.36 -14.65
CA LYS A 252 -8.92 -2.47 -15.02
C LYS A 252 -8.93 -2.73 -16.51
N GLN A 253 -10.11 -2.79 -17.15
CA GLN A 253 -10.19 -2.96 -18.61
C GLN A 253 -9.52 -1.82 -19.37
N LYS A 254 -9.60 -0.59 -18.85
CA LYS A 254 -8.90 0.57 -19.40
C LYS A 254 -7.39 0.46 -19.21
N LEU A 255 -6.94 0.00 -18.03
CA LEU A 255 -5.54 -0.23 -17.71
C LEU A 255 -4.92 -1.30 -18.62
N GLU A 256 -5.61 -2.43 -18.83
CA GLU A 256 -5.16 -3.51 -19.72
C GLU A 256 -4.95 -3.02 -21.16
N LYS A 257 -5.82 -2.14 -21.65
CA LYS A 257 -5.66 -1.52 -22.97
C LYS A 257 -4.42 -0.63 -23.04
N CYS A 258 -4.06 0.05 -21.96
CA CYS A 258 -2.84 0.85 -21.88
C CYS A 258 -1.59 -0.04 -21.97
N HIS A 259 -1.52 -1.09 -21.14
CA HIS A 259 -0.41 -2.06 -21.15
C HIS A 259 -0.26 -2.76 -22.50
N ALA A 260 -1.37 -3.19 -23.11
CA ALA A 260 -1.37 -3.80 -24.43
C ALA A 260 -0.86 -2.86 -25.53
N PHE A 261 -1.20 -1.57 -25.46
CA PHE A 261 -0.75 -0.56 -26.41
C PHE A 261 0.75 -0.29 -26.28
N GLU A 262 1.29 -0.18 -25.06
CA GLU A 262 2.73 -0.02 -24.85
C GLU A 262 3.53 -1.25 -25.31
N LEU A 263 3.04 -2.45 -25.05
CA LEU A 263 3.62 -3.70 -25.57
C LEU A 263 3.65 -3.71 -27.10
N ALA A 264 2.57 -3.24 -27.74
CA ALA A 264 2.50 -3.11 -29.19
C ALA A 264 3.49 -2.06 -29.73
N LEU A 265 3.69 -0.93 -29.05
CA LEU A 265 4.68 0.07 -29.44
C LEU A 265 6.11 -0.47 -29.29
N ASN A 266 6.42 -1.13 -28.18
CA ASN A 266 7.74 -1.68 -27.90
C ASN A 266 8.14 -2.79 -28.89
N THR A 267 7.19 -3.64 -29.31
CA THR A 267 7.42 -4.64 -30.37
C THR A 267 7.62 -4.00 -31.75
N ASN A 268 6.92 -2.91 -32.05
CA ASN A 268 7.09 -2.17 -33.32
C ASN A 268 8.40 -1.38 -33.38
N LEU A 269 8.89 -0.83 -32.26
CA LEU A 269 10.21 -0.19 -32.18
C LEU A 269 11.35 -1.22 -32.37
N LYS A 270 11.25 -2.41 -31.77
CA LYS A 270 12.22 -3.49 -31.98
C LYS A 270 12.27 -3.98 -33.43
N LYS A 271 11.14 -3.94 -34.17
CA LYS A 271 11.13 -4.25 -35.62
C LYS A 271 11.73 -3.14 -36.50
N ARG A 272 11.79 -1.89 -36.03
CA ARG A 272 12.40 -0.77 -36.77
C ARG A 272 13.91 -0.64 -36.55
N LYS A 273 14.46 -1.24 -35.49
CA LYS A 273 15.90 -1.26 -35.21
C LYS A 273 16.47 -2.60 -35.68
N GLY A 274 16.79 -2.68 -36.97
CA GLY A 274 17.43 -3.85 -37.58
C GLY A 274 18.83 -4.09 -36.98
N TYR A 275 19.03 -5.31 -36.49
CA TYR A 275 20.26 -6.09 -36.25
C TYR A 275 21.61 -5.34 -36.18
N GLU A 276 22.25 -5.40 -35.01
CA GLU A 276 23.61 -5.93 -34.87
C GLU A 276 23.64 -6.77 -33.57
N ASP A 277 24.31 -7.92 -33.66
CA ASP A 277 24.38 -8.99 -32.65
C ASP A 277 24.76 -8.48 -31.25
N ASP A 278 23.99 -8.91 -30.26
CA ASP A 278 24.52 -9.36 -28.97
C ASP A 278 23.50 -10.32 -28.34
N GLU A 279 23.96 -11.52 -28.00
CA GLU A 279 23.22 -12.52 -27.24
C GLU A 279 22.82 -11.96 -25.86
N TYR A 280 21.66 -11.31 -25.80
CA TYR A 280 20.87 -11.22 -24.59
C TYR A 280 19.51 -11.84 -24.86
N VAL A 281 19.27 -12.99 -24.23
CA VAL A 281 18.01 -13.73 -24.27
C VAL A 281 16.91 -12.87 -23.62
N ALA A 282 16.33 -11.94 -24.38
CA ALA A 282 15.10 -11.26 -24.02
C ALA A 282 13.93 -12.19 -24.39
N LYS A 283 13.56 -13.06 -23.45
CA LYS A 283 12.42 -13.97 -23.59
C LYS A 283 11.11 -13.16 -23.67
N LYS A 284 10.24 -13.54 -24.59
CA LYS A 284 9.00 -12.83 -24.96
C LYS A 284 8.00 -12.71 -23.80
N PHE A 285 7.42 -11.52 -23.61
CA PHE A 285 6.18 -11.34 -22.86
C PHE A 285 5.00 -11.94 -23.64
N LYS A 286 4.35 -12.95 -23.04
CA LYS A 286 2.99 -13.39 -23.36
C LYS A 286 2.20 -13.36 -22.06
N MET A 287 1.41 -12.30 -21.88
CA MET A 287 0.32 -12.25 -20.91
C MET A 287 -0.79 -13.16 -21.45
N ASP A 288 -0.84 -14.38 -20.93
CA ASP A 288 -2.11 -15.07 -20.75
C ASP A 288 -2.34 -14.98 -19.24
N GLU A 289 -3.07 -13.96 -18.78
CA GLU A 289 -3.52 -13.87 -17.39
C GLU A 289 -4.80 -14.72 -17.24
N GLU A 290 -4.78 -15.68 -16.33
CA GLU A 290 -6.02 -16.25 -15.78
C GLU A 290 -6.65 -15.17 -14.87
N GLU A 291 -7.85 -14.69 -15.25
CA GLU A 291 -8.64 -13.72 -14.49
C GLU A 291 -8.80 -14.17 -13.03
N TRP A 292 -8.29 -13.37 -12.10
CA TRP A 292 -8.66 -13.48 -10.69
C TRP A 292 -10.06 -12.90 -10.50
N THR A 293 -11.01 -13.73 -10.11
CA THR A 293 -12.35 -13.29 -9.71
C THR A 293 -12.33 -12.77 -8.28
N ASP A 294 -13.21 -11.82 -7.95
CA ASP A 294 -13.31 -11.23 -6.60
C ASP A 294 -13.71 -12.26 -5.51
N ASP A 295 -14.05 -13.49 -5.89
CA ASP A 295 -14.37 -14.63 -5.02
C ASP A 295 -13.11 -15.32 -4.43
N ASP A 296 -11.90 -14.94 -4.86
CA ASP A 296 -10.65 -15.59 -4.44
C ASP A 296 -10.18 -15.23 -3.01
N PHE A 297 -10.90 -14.39 -2.28
CA PHE A 297 -10.58 -14.07 -0.88
C PHE A 297 -11.79 -14.14 0.06
N VAL A 298 -12.97 -14.47 -0.46
CA VAL A 298 -14.17 -14.67 0.36
C VAL A 298 -14.38 -16.17 0.52
N ASP A 299 -13.70 -16.76 1.51
CA ASP A 299 -14.29 -17.82 2.33
C ASP A 299 -13.30 -18.29 3.40
N SER A 300 -13.65 -17.99 4.65
CA SER A 300 -13.36 -18.78 5.84
C SER A 300 -14.26 -18.24 6.94
N ALA A 301 -15.49 -18.77 7.00
CA ALA A 301 -16.31 -18.73 8.21
C ALA A 301 -15.68 -19.60 9.31
#